data_AF-A0A521V8J1-F1
#
_entry.id   AF-A0A521V8J1-F1
#
_cell.length_a   1.000
_cell.length_b   1.000
_cell.length_c   1.000
_cell.angle_alpha   90.00
_cell.angle_beta   90.00
_cell.angle_gamma   90.00
#
_symmetry.space_group_name_H-M   'P 1'
#
loop_
_entity.id
_entity.type
_entity.pdbx_description
1 polymer ?
#
loop_
_entity_poly.entity_id
_entity_poly.type
_entity_poly.pdbx_seq_one_letter_code
_entity_poly.pdbx_strand_id
1 'polypeptide(L)' 'MRIAFYAPLKAPSHGTPSGDRRVAELLVRALRQAGHAVELASDFRSLDLLGDAQRQAALRGQGIELMRQLVARWQ' A
#
# COMPACT_ATOMS: atom_id res chain seq x y z
N MET A 1 -1.56 9.97 16.11
CA MET A 1 -0.49 10.21 15.13
C MET A 1 -1.08 10.23 13.73
N ARG A 2 -0.37 10.78 12.75
CA ARG A 2 -0.72 10.69 11.33
C ARG A 2 0.03 9.50 10.72
N ILE A 3 -0.68 8.55 10.14
CA ILE A 3 -0.13 7.28 9.63
C ILE A 3 -0.38 7.18 8.13
N ALA A 4 0.71 7.07 7.37
CA ALA A 4 0.71 6.72 5.97
C ALA A 4 0.62 5.19 5.85
N PHE A 5 -0.52 4.66 5.41
CA PHE A 5 -0.76 3.22 5.28
C PHE A 5 -0.50 2.75 3.85
N TYR A 6 0.12 1.58 3.69
CA TYR A 6 0.38 0.95 2.40
C TYR A 6 0.19 -0.56 2.50
N ALA A 7 -0.51 -1.15 1.52
CA ALA A 7 -0.73 -2.59 1.41
C ALA A 7 -0.32 -3.08 0.00
N PRO A 8 0.83 -3.78 -0.16
CA PRO A 8 1.44 -4.06 -1.46
C PRO A 8 0.66 -5.06 -2.33
N LEU A 9 -0.28 -5.80 -1.74
CA LEU A 9 -1.07 -6.83 -2.41
C LEU A 9 -2.44 -6.29 -2.83
N LYS A 10 -3.26 -5.90 -1.86
CA LYS A 10 -4.58 -5.30 -2.08
C LYS A 10 -4.83 -4.24 -1.01
N ALA A 11 -4.92 -2.98 -1.43
CA ALA A 11 -5.35 -1.87 -0.59
C ALA A 11 -6.82 -2.02 -0.15
N PRO A 12 -7.27 -1.33 0.92
CA PRO A 12 -8.67 -1.35 1.34
C PRO A 12 -9.66 -0.94 0.23
N SER A 13 -9.23 -0.05 -0.67
CA SER A 13 -9.90 0.45 -1.87
C SER A 13 -9.99 -0.56 -3.03
N HIS A 14 -9.27 -1.69 -2.97
CA HIS A 14 -9.18 -2.61 -4.10
C HIS A 14 -10.53 -3.26 -4.42
N GLY A 15 -10.98 -3.20 -5.68
CA GLY A 15 -12.32 -3.65 -6.08
C GLY A 15 -12.57 -5.15 -5.92
N THR A 16 -11.54 -5.99 -6.03
CA THR A 16 -11.67 -7.44 -5.85
C THR A 16 -11.60 -7.87 -4.36
N PRO A 17 -12.61 -8.59 -3.85
CA PRO A 17 -12.58 -9.17 -2.50
C PRO A 17 -11.38 -10.10 -2.26
N SER A 18 -10.89 -10.15 -1.01
CA SER A 18 -9.88 -11.11 -0.53
C SER A 18 -9.67 -11.01 0.98
N GLY A 19 -9.02 -12.02 1.55
CA GLY A 19 -8.50 -11.97 2.93
C GLY A 19 -7.55 -10.80 3.15
N ASP A 20 -6.59 -10.56 2.24
CA ASP A 20 -5.62 -9.46 2.38
C ASP A 20 -6.29 -8.09 2.42
N ARG A 21 -7.24 -7.86 1.51
CA ARG A 21 -8.06 -6.64 1.50
C ARG A 21 -8.79 -6.49 2.84
N ARG A 22 -9.35 -7.58 3.36
CA ARG A 22 -10.08 -7.57 4.64
C ARG A 22 -9.14 -7.27 5.82
N VAL A 23 -7.94 -7.82 5.84
CA VAL A 23 -6.92 -7.52 6.85
C VAL A 23 -6.52 -6.06 6.78
N ALA A 24 -6.25 -5.53 5.58
CA ALA A 24 -5.91 -4.12 5.39
C ALA A 24 -7.03 -3.18 5.88
N GLU A 25 -8.29 -3.47 5.53
CA GLU A 25 -9.45 -2.73 6.04
C GLU A 25 -9.55 -2.75 7.57
N LEU A 26 -9.43 -3.93 8.18
CA LEU A 26 -9.58 -4.11 9.62
C LEU A 26 -8.45 -3.41 10.39
N LEU A 27 -7.23 -3.47 9.88
CA LEU A 27 -6.09 -2.78 10.48
C LEU A 27 -6.26 -1.25 10.40
N VAL A 28 -6.66 -0.70 9.25
CA VAL A 28 -6.97 0.74 9.12
C VAL A 28 -8.08 1.15 10.09
N ARG A 29 -9.13 0.33 10.24
CA ARG A 29 -10.21 0.58 11.20
C ARG A 29 -9.71 0.58 12.64
N ALA A 30 -8.92 -0.41 13.03
CA ALA A 30 -8.37 -0.52 14.38
C ALA A 30 -7.48 0.68 14.73
N LEU A 31 -6.60 1.10 13.81
CA LEU A 31 -5.75 2.27 13.99
C LEU A 31 -6.56 3.57 14.13
N ARG A 32 -7.63 3.72 13.35
CA ARG A 32 -8.55 4.86 13.48
C ARG A 32 -9.30 4.84 14.82
N GLN A 33 -9.75 3.67 15.27
CA GLN A 33 -10.38 3.50 16.58
C GLN A 33 -9.42 3.81 17.73
N ALA A 34 -8.12 3.57 17.56
CA ALA A 34 -7.07 3.98 18.49
C ALA A 34 -6.75 5.50 18.45
N GLY A 35 -7.53 6.30 17.72
CA GLY A 35 -7.35 7.76 17.66
C GLY A 35 -6.24 8.21 16.70
N HIS A 36 -5.84 7.38 15.73
CA HIS A 36 -4.87 7.77 14.71
C HIS A 36 -5.55 8.27 13.42
N ALA A 37 -4.97 9.28 12.79
CA ALA A 37 -5.35 9.72 11.45
C ALA A 37 -4.64 8.83 10.44
N VAL A 38 -5.38 7.98 9.73
CA VAL A 38 -4.81 7.02 8.78
C VAL A 38 -5.23 7.36 7.35
N GLU A 39 -4.24 7.61 6.49
CA GLU A 39 -4.41 7.87 5.06
C GLU A 39 -3.76 6.75 4.26
N LEU A 40 -4.39 6.35 3.16
CA LEU A 40 -3.76 5.45 2.21
C LEU A 40 -2.68 6.23 1.45
N ALA A 41 -1.43 5.86 1.64
CA ALA A 41 -0.28 6.54 1.05
C ALA A 41 -0.21 6.30 -0.47
N SER A 42 -0.56 5.08 -0.91
CA SER A 42 -0.58 4.70 -2.32
C SER A 42 -1.41 3.43 -2.56
N ASP A 43 -2.00 3.34 -3.74
CA ASP A 43 -2.62 2.12 -4.30
C ASP A 43 -1.62 1.26 -5.11
N PHE A 44 -0.34 1.60 -5.13
CA PHE A 44 0.67 0.90 -5.92
C PHE A 44 0.79 -0.59 -5.55
N ARG A 45 0.56 -1.48 -6.51
CA ARG A 45 0.62 -2.92 -6.27
C ARG A 45 1.95 -3.50 -6.76
N SER A 46 2.81 -3.92 -5.83
CA SER A 46 4.11 -4.49 -6.16
C SER A 46 4.07 -6.01 -6.42
N LEU A 47 2.88 -6.63 -6.33
CA LEU A 47 2.73 -8.06 -6.62
C LEU A 47 2.82 -8.34 -8.13
N ASP A 48 3.76 -9.21 -8.45
CA ASP A 48 3.75 -10.00 -9.68
C ASP A 48 3.56 -11.49 -9.34
N LEU A 49 2.57 -12.12 -9.97
CA LEU A 49 2.21 -13.52 -9.70
C LEU A 49 3.07 -14.51 -10.48
N LEU A 50 3.62 -14.09 -11.61
CA LEU A 50 4.31 -14.98 -12.55
C LEU A 50 5.82 -14.98 -12.35
N GLY A 51 6.35 -14.03 -11.58
CA GLY A 51 7.79 -13.94 -11.32
C GLY A 51 8.58 -13.45 -12.53
N ASP A 52 7.96 -12.65 -13.40
CA ASP A 52 8.59 -12.16 -14.62
C ASP A 52 9.68 -11.13 -14.28
N ALA A 53 10.93 -11.43 -14.68
CA ALA A 53 12.08 -10.63 -14.31
C ALA A 53 12.01 -9.19 -14.85
N GLN A 54 11.51 -8.99 -16.07
CA GLN A 54 11.40 -7.66 -16.67
C GLN A 54 10.32 -6.84 -15.96
N ARG A 55 9.17 -7.45 -15.68
CA ARG A 55 8.08 -6.84 -14.91
C ARG A 55 8.52 -6.50 -13.50
N GLN A 56 9.25 -7.39 -12.81
CA GLN A 56 9.79 -7.12 -11.49
C GLN A 56 10.79 -5.97 -11.49
N ALA A 57 11.66 -5.88 -12.50
CA ALA A 57 12.56 -4.75 -12.66
C ALA A 57 11.80 -3.43 -12.88
N ALA A 58 10.77 -3.43 -13.72
CA ALA A 58 9.91 -2.27 -13.94
C ALA A 58 9.16 -1.84 -12.67
N LEU A 59 8.54 -2.79 -11.95
CA LEU A 59 7.86 -2.54 -10.68
C LEU A 59 8.81 -1.98 -9.62
N ARG A 60 10.04 -2.50 -9.56
CA ARG A 60 11.08 -1.97 -8.65
C ARG A 60 11.41 -0.51 -8.99
N GLY A 61 11.60 -0.18 -10.27
CA GLY A 61 11.86 1.19 -10.70
C GLY A 61 10.72 2.16 -10.32
N GLN A 62 9.48 1.76 -10.60
CA GLN A 62 8.29 2.53 -10.22
C GLN A 62 8.17 2.70 -8.70
N GLY A 63 8.41 1.63 -7.94
CA GLY A 63 8.36 1.64 -6.48
C GLY A 63 9.40 2.57 -5.85
N ILE A 64 10.63 2.61 -6.39
CA ILE A 64 11.68 3.52 -5.91
C ILE A 64 11.28 4.98 -6.15
N GLU A 65 10.72 5.28 -7.32
CA GLU A 65 10.28 6.65 -7.62
C GLU A 65 9.13 7.08 -6.72
N LEU A 66 8.12 6.22 -6.55
CA LEU A 66 7.02 6.45 -5.61
C LEU A 66 7.53 6.63 -4.17
N MET A 67 8.49 5.81 -3.74
CA MET A 67 9.09 5.93 -2.40
C MET A 67 9.71 7.31 -2.19
N ARG A 68 10.43 7.86 -3.17
CA ARG A 68 11.01 9.22 -3.06
C ARG A 68 9.92 10.26 -2.83
N GLN A 69 8.83 10.17 -3.58
CA GLN A 69 7.68 11.07 -3.46
C GLN A 69 6.99 10.94 -2.10
N LEU A 70 6.79 9.72 -1.62
CA LEU A 70 6.17 9.46 -0.33
C LEU A 70 7.05 9.93 0.83
N VAL A 71 8.36 9.67 0.79
CA VAL A 71 9.29 10.16 1.81
C VAL A 71 9.22 11.68 1.87
N ALA A 72 9.29 12.39 0.75
CA ALA A 72 9.21 13.85 0.73
C ALA A 72 7.88 14.41 1.26
N ARG A 73 6.76 13.71 1.04
CA ARG A 73 5.41 14.12 1.49
C ARG A 73 5.16 13.86 2.97
N TRP A 74 5.84 12.88 3.55
CA TRP A 74 5.55 12.32 4.88
C TRP A 74 6.70 12.46 5.89
N GLN A 75 7.60 13.43 5.66
CA GLN A 75 8.62 13.82 6.66
C GLN A 75 8.01 14.54 7.86
#